data_AF-A0A6C0CJ67-F1
#
_entry.id   AF-A0A6C0CJ67-F1
#
_cell.length_a   1.000
_cell.length_b   1.000
_cell.length_c   1.000
_cell.angle_alpha   90.00
_cell.angle_beta   90.00
_cell.angle_gamma   90.00
#
_symmetry.space_group_name_H-M   'P 1'
#
loop_
_entity.id
_entity.type
_entity.pdbx_description
1 polymer ?
#
loop_
_entity_poly.entity_id
_entity_poly.type
_entity_poly.pdbx_seq_one_letter_code
_entity_poly.pdbx_strand_id
1 'polypeptide(L)'
;MSFVITVSISALPNGYQPILDFYNNNRDQSTPPLEKLPRCEGGFMIKFEDYDQIEDFEINNKIQQLRWSNKQLISDKYIGFNDTQLELLYDALVHSLGENNVEKHDKFMYNKIFEKDLVCQNKW
;
A
#
# COMPACT_ATOMS: atom_id res chain seq x y z
N MET A 1 0.75 -10.42 -3.52
CA MET A 1 1.73 -9.35 -3.68
C MET A 1 2.97 -9.87 -4.38
N SER A 2 2.98 -9.72 -5.69
CA SER A 2 4.15 -9.96 -6.54
C SER A 2 5.18 -8.81 -6.46
N PHE A 3 4.75 -7.58 -6.18
CA PHE A 3 5.62 -6.40 -6.14
C PHE A 3 5.35 -5.45 -4.96
N VAL A 4 6.26 -4.50 -4.77
CA VAL A 4 6.20 -3.38 -3.82
C VAL A 4 6.21 -2.07 -4.61
N ILE A 5 5.44 -1.08 -4.18
CA ILE A 5 5.41 0.27 -4.76
C ILE A 5 6.33 1.19 -3.95
N THR A 6 7.29 1.82 -4.64
CA THR A 6 8.13 2.90 -4.09
C THR A 6 7.67 4.23 -4.63
N VAL A 7 7.72 5.27 -3.81
CA VAL A 7 7.33 6.64 -4.13
C VAL A 7 8.46 7.60 -3.75
N SER A 8 9.09 8.23 -4.74
CA SER A 8 10.35 8.99 -4.56
C SER A 8 10.20 10.35 -3.86
N ILE A 9 8.97 10.79 -3.63
CA ILE A 9 8.62 12.07 -2.98
C ILE A 9 8.41 11.90 -1.46
N SER A 10 8.68 12.94 -0.69
CA SER A 10 8.59 12.92 0.78
C SER A 10 7.16 13.11 1.31
N ALA A 11 6.25 13.65 0.51
CA ALA A 11 4.85 13.88 0.86
C ALA A 11 3.99 13.92 -0.40
N LEU A 12 2.70 13.61 -0.25
CA LEU A 12 1.72 13.71 -1.35
C LEU A 12 1.33 15.19 -1.55
N PRO A 13 1.71 15.84 -2.68
CA PRO A 13 1.57 17.29 -2.86
C PRO A 13 0.11 17.76 -2.86
N ASN A 14 -0.80 16.92 -3.38
CA ASN A 14 -2.24 17.19 -3.43
C ASN A 14 -3.03 16.33 -2.42
N GLY A 15 -2.33 15.79 -1.42
CA GLY A 15 -2.91 14.85 -0.47
C GLY A 15 -3.34 13.53 -1.12
N TYR A 16 -4.29 12.86 -0.48
CA TYR A 16 -4.77 11.53 -0.90
C TYR A 16 -5.84 11.59 -1.98
N GLN A 17 -6.62 12.68 -2.04
CA GLN A 17 -7.87 12.71 -2.80
C GLN A 17 -7.70 12.37 -4.29
N PRO A 18 -6.73 12.91 -5.04
CA PRO A 18 -6.59 12.59 -6.45
C PRO A 18 -6.29 11.10 -6.73
N ILE A 19 -5.55 10.46 -5.81
CA ILE A 19 -5.22 9.03 -5.89
C ILE A 19 -6.47 8.20 -5.59
N LEU A 20 -7.21 8.56 -4.54
CA LEU A 20 -8.45 7.89 -4.16
C LEU A 20 -9.51 8.01 -5.25
N ASP A 21 -9.67 9.20 -5.85
CA ASP A 21 -10.61 9.45 -6.93
C ASP A 21 -10.27 8.60 -8.16
N PHE A 22 -9.00 8.62 -8.59
CA PHE A 22 -8.57 7.81 -9.73
C PHE A 22 -8.82 6.32 -9.48
N TYR A 23 -8.39 5.81 -8.32
CA TYR A 23 -8.58 4.40 -7.99
C TYR A 23 -10.07 4.02 -7.98
N ASN A 24 -10.90 4.79 -7.26
CA ASN A 24 -12.30 4.45 -7.05
C ASN A 24 -13.17 4.62 -8.31
N ASN A 25 -12.77 5.48 -9.25
CA ASN A 25 -13.43 5.61 -10.54
C ASN A 25 -13.08 4.48 -11.52
N ASN A 26 -11.95 3.80 -11.32
CA ASN A 26 -11.45 2.77 -12.24
C ASN A 26 -11.52 1.34 -11.67
N ARG A 27 -11.86 1.17 -10.39
CA ARG A 27 -12.09 -0.15 -9.78
C ARG A 27 -13.39 -0.78 -10.27
N ASP A 28 -13.48 -2.10 -10.16
CA ASP A 28 -14.75 -2.82 -10.24
C ASP A 28 -15.68 -2.33 -9.10
N GLN A 29 -16.87 -1.85 -9.46
CA GLN A 29 -17.84 -1.28 -8.52
C GLN A 29 -18.39 -2.31 -7.51
N SER A 30 -18.27 -3.61 -7.80
CA SER A 30 -18.62 -4.68 -6.86
C SER A 30 -17.63 -4.82 -5.70
N THR A 31 -16.40 -4.29 -5.84
CA THR A 31 -15.39 -4.36 -4.78
C THR A 31 -15.56 -3.21 -3.76
N PRO A 32 -15.06 -3.33 -2.52
CA PRO A 32 -15.05 -2.20 -1.60
C PRO A 32 -14.10 -1.06 -2.05
N PRO A 33 -14.38 0.20 -1.72
CA PRO A 33 -13.57 1.34 -2.14
C PRO A 33 -12.23 1.41 -1.41
N LEU A 34 -11.27 2.08 -2.06
CA LEU A 34 -10.02 2.51 -1.44
C LEU A 34 -10.25 3.72 -0.55
N GLU A 35 -9.71 3.68 0.65
CA GLU A 35 -9.75 4.76 1.63
C GLU A 35 -8.35 5.09 2.15
N LYS A 36 -8.18 6.31 2.69
CA LYS A 36 -6.98 6.69 3.44
C LYS A 36 -6.93 5.89 4.75
N LEU A 37 -5.79 5.28 5.06
CA LEU A 37 -5.57 4.60 6.33
C LEU A 37 -5.41 5.63 7.48
N PRO A 38 -6.27 5.62 8.53
CA PRO A 38 -6.21 6.56 9.64
C PRO A 38 -5.21 6.11 10.72
N ARG A 39 -3.93 6.01 10.34
CA ARG A 39 -2.79 5.69 11.22
C ARG A 39 -1.71 6.75 11.11
N CYS A 40 -0.78 6.81 12.07
CA CYS A 40 0.28 7.82 12.12
C CYS A 40 1.21 7.73 10.91
N GLU A 41 1.51 6.51 10.47
CA GLU A 41 2.27 6.24 9.26
C GLU A 41 1.51 6.67 8.00
N GLY A 42 0.18 6.62 8.06
CA GLY A 42 -0.71 6.79 6.92
C GLY A 42 -0.61 5.63 5.93
N GLY A 43 -1.25 5.81 4.77
CA GLY A 43 -1.26 4.84 3.69
C GLY A 43 -2.67 4.62 3.17
N PHE A 44 -2.96 3.41 2.72
CA PHE A 44 -4.21 3.07 2.07
C PHE A 44 -4.83 1.84 2.71
N MET A 45 -6.16 1.78 2.72
CA MET A 45 -6.91 0.64 3.21
C MET A 45 -8.12 0.33 2.33
N ILE A 46 -8.53 -0.93 2.35
CA ILE A 46 -9.80 -1.42 1.80
C ILE A 46 -10.45 -2.22 2.91
N LYS A 47 -11.69 -1.90 3.26
CA LYS A 47 -12.47 -2.65 4.26
C LYS A 47 -12.99 -3.94 3.64
N PHE A 48 -13.07 -5.02 4.42
CA PHE A 48 -13.85 -6.18 3.99
C PHE A 48 -15.35 -5.87 3.98
N GLU A 49 -16.11 -6.61 3.18
CA GLU A 49 -17.56 -6.39 2.98
C GLU A 49 -18.34 -6.47 4.30
N ASP A 50 -17.89 -7.30 5.23
CA ASP A 50 -18.47 -7.54 6.55
C ASP A 50 -17.79 -6.72 7.66
N TYR A 51 -17.02 -5.68 7.33
CA TYR A 51 -16.25 -4.87 8.28
C TYR A 51 -17.05 -4.41 9.52
N ASP A 52 -18.29 -3.97 9.33
CA ASP A 52 -19.18 -3.49 10.40
C ASP A 52 -19.84 -4.64 11.19
N GLN A 53 -19.84 -5.86 10.65
CA GLN A 53 -20.48 -7.06 11.24
C GLN A 53 -19.49 -7.94 12.01
N ILE A 54 -18.18 -7.83 11.71
CA ILE A 54 -17.17 -8.59 12.43
C ILE A 54 -17.05 -8.03 13.86
N GLU A 55 -17.39 -8.82 14.87
CA GLU A 55 -17.09 -8.53 16.27
C GLU A 55 -15.63 -8.91 16.59
N ASP A 56 -14.67 -8.22 15.98
CA ASP A 56 -13.24 -8.34 16.31
C ASP A 56 -12.74 -7.01 16.91
N PHE A 57 -12.01 -7.11 18.00
CA PHE A 57 -11.36 -5.96 18.65
C PHE A 57 -10.16 -5.47 17.83
N GLU A 58 -9.57 -6.34 17.00
CA GLU A 58 -8.43 -6.03 16.15
C GLU A 58 -8.86 -5.54 14.76
N ILE A 59 -9.05 -4.23 14.63
CA ILE A 59 -9.37 -3.56 13.36
C ILE A 59 -8.43 -3.96 12.20
N ASN A 60 -7.17 -4.27 12.49
CA ASN A 60 -6.19 -4.66 11.47
C ASN A 60 -6.55 -5.96 10.73
N ASN A 61 -7.36 -6.82 11.34
CA ASN A 61 -7.79 -8.10 10.76
C ASN A 61 -9.05 -7.93 9.87
N LYS A 62 -9.71 -6.77 9.91
CA LYS A 62 -10.91 -6.46 9.13
C LYS A 62 -10.65 -5.65 7.86
N ILE A 63 -9.40 -5.27 7.64
CA ILE A 63 -9.00 -4.41 6.52
C ILE A 63 -7.81 -5.02 5.79
N GLN A 64 -7.78 -4.83 4.48
CA GLN A 64 -6.54 -4.87 3.74
C GLN A 64 -5.87 -3.51 3.87
N GLN A 65 -4.55 -3.49 4.08
CA GLN A 65 -3.81 -2.25 4.31
C GLN A 65 -2.41 -2.24 3.71
N LEU A 66 -2.00 -1.05 3.28
CA LEU A 66 -0.64 -0.69 2.91
C LEU A 66 -0.24 0.57 3.66
N ARG A 67 0.90 0.54 4.32
CA ARG A 67 1.43 1.64 5.15
C ARG A 67 2.64 2.26 4.49
N TRP A 68 2.81 3.56 4.70
CA TRP A 68 4.06 4.23 4.33
C TRP A 68 5.20 3.75 5.24
N SER A 69 6.30 3.32 4.63
CA SER A 69 7.54 3.00 5.32
C SER A 69 8.72 3.23 4.36
N ASN A 70 9.69 4.05 4.75
CA ASN A 70 10.90 4.31 3.94
C ASN A 70 10.62 4.56 2.45
N LYS A 71 9.68 5.47 2.15
CA LYS A 71 9.23 5.80 0.78
C LYS A 71 8.48 4.67 0.04
N GLN A 72 7.97 3.68 0.75
CA GLN A 72 7.30 2.52 0.16
C GLN A 72 5.93 2.29 0.76
N LEU A 73 5.11 1.56 0.02
CA LEU A 73 3.84 1.01 0.49
C LEU A 73 4.00 -0.48 0.80
N ILE A 74 3.96 -0.82 2.08
CA ILE A 74 4.14 -2.19 2.57
C ILE A 74 2.96 -2.63 3.43
N SER A 75 2.62 -3.92 3.40
CA SER A 75 1.64 -4.49 4.34
C SER A 75 2.27 -5.10 5.58
N ASP A 76 3.60 -5.30 5.60
CA ASP A 76 4.34 -5.96 6.69
C ASP A 76 3.61 -7.22 7.21
N LYS A 77 3.21 -7.24 8.49
CA LYS A 77 2.47 -8.32 9.15
C LYS A 77 0.96 -8.30 8.94
N TYR A 78 0.43 -7.31 8.23
CA TYR A 78 -1.00 -7.12 8.03
C TYR A 78 -1.48 -7.77 6.73
N ILE A 79 -2.80 -7.98 6.65
CA ILE A 79 -3.44 -8.34 5.40
C ILE A 79 -3.26 -7.17 4.44
N GLY A 80 -2.67 -7.43 3.28
CA GLY A 80 -2.49 -6.40 2.28
C GLY A 80 -3.23 -6.69 0.99
N PHE A 81 -2.97 -5.86 0.00
CA PHE A 81 -3.68 -5.85 -1.27
C PHE A 81 -3.30 -7.06 -2.13
N ASN A 82 -4.26 -7.55 -2.90
CA ASN A 82 -3.98 -8.50 -3.98
C ASN A 82 -3.33 -7.79 -5.17
N ASP A 83 -2.88 -8.56 -6.16
CA ASP A 83 -2.11 -8.01 -7.27
C ASP A 83 -2.95 -7.04 -8.14
N THR A 84 -4.23 -7.33 -8.38
CA THR A 84 -5.14 -6.42 -9.10
C THR A 84 -5.31 -5.08 -8.36
N GLN A 85 -5.50 -5.14 -7.04
CA GLN A 85 -5.63 -3.94 -6.21
C GLN A 85 -4.31 -3.14 -6.17
N LEU A 86 -3.16 -3.81 -6.16
CA LEU A 86 -1.85 -3.16 -6.22
C LEU A 86 -1.59 -2.49 -7.57
N GLU A 87 -1.94 -3.16 -8.66
CA GLU A 87 -1.82 -2.63 -10.03
C GLU A 87 -2.62 -1.33 -10.17
N LEU A 88 -3.88 -1.34 -9.75
CA LEU A 88 -4.72 -0.16 -9.81
C LEU A 88 -4.23 0.97 -8.89
N LEU A 89 -3.64 0.64 -7.73
CA LEU A 89 -3.04 1.63 -6.84
C LEU A 89 -1.78 2.24 -7.44
N TYR A 90 -0.96 1.44 -8.12
CA TYR A 90 0.20 1.94 -8.85
C TYR A 90 -0.22 2.92 -9.94
N ASP A 91 -1.22 2.57 -10.75
CA ASP A 91 -1.73 3.46 -11.80
C ASP A 91 -2.26 4.77 -11.23
N ALA A 92 -2.98 4.71 -10.11
CA ALA A 92 -3.48 5.89 -9.41
C ALA A 92 -2.35 6.80 -8.89
N LEU A 93 -1.29 6.21 -8.35
CA LEU A 93 -0.10 6.93 -7.89
C LEU A 93 0.65 7.55 -9.06
N VAL A 94 0.87 6.81 -10.15
CA VAL A 94 1.50 7.32 -11.37
C VAL A 94 0.71 8.48 -11.95
N HIS A 95 -0.62 8.35 -12.04
CA HIS A 95 -1.49 9.41 -12.53
C HIS A 95 -1.38 10.68 -11.69
N SER A 96 -1.36 10.54 -10.36
CA SER A 96 -1.35 11.69 -9.45
C SER A 96 0.04 12.30 -9.24
N LEU A 97 1.11 11.52 -9.33
CA LEU A 97 2.46 11.93 -8.94
C LEU A 97 3.41 12.03 -10.14
N GLY A 98 3.07 11.45 -11.27
CA GLY A 98 3.91 11.32 -12.46
C GLY A 98 4.79 10.07 -12.42
N GLU A 99 5.06 9.53 -13.61
CA GLU A 99 5.82 8.28 -13.82
C GLU A 99 7.23 8.32 -13.20
N ASN A 100 7.87 9.48 -13.15
CA ASN A 100 9.21 9.64 -12.57
C ASN A 100 9.25 9.53 -11.04
N ASN A 101 8.10 9.46 -10.37
CA ASN A 101 8.00 9.47 -8.91
C ASN A 101 7.53 8.14 -8.32
N VAL A 102 7.17 7.16 -9.14
CA VAL A 102 6.55 5.91 -8.68
C VAL A 102 7.18 4.73 -9.40
N GLU A 103 7.64 3.73 -8.65
CA GLU A 103 8.33 2.56 -9.18
C GLU A 103 7.73 1.26 -8.63
N LYS A 104 7.79 0.18 -9.42
CA LYS A 104 7.52 -1.19 -8.97
C LYS A 104 8.82 -1.93 -8.74
N HIS A 105 8.89 -2.67 -7.65
CA HIS A 105 9.99 -3.61 -7.41
C HIS A 105 9.46 -5.00 -7.11
N ASP A 106 10.06 -6.02 -7.75
CA ASP A 106 9.73 -7.42 -7.48
C ASP A 106 10.00 -7.76 -6.01
N LYS A 107 8.99 -8.30 -5.33
CA LYS A 107 9.05 -8.61 -3.89
C LYS A 107 10.16 -9.63 -3.57
N PHE A 108 10.41 -10.58 -4.48
CA PHE A 108 11.43 -11.61 -4.33
C PHE A 108 12.86 -11.06 -4.39
N MET A 109 13.12 -10.05 -5.23
CA MET A 109 14.44 -9.40 -5.30
C MET A 109 14.66 -8.50 -4.08
N TYR A 110 13.59 -7.89 -3.57
CA TYR A 110 13.64 -6.98 -2.44
C TYR A 110 14.01 -7.68 -1.11
N ASN A 111 13.36 -8.80 -0.78
CA ASN A 111 13.67 -9.56 0.44
C ASN A 111 15.14 -10.02 0.49
N LYS A 112 15.71 -10.38 -0.68
CA LYS A 112 17.10 -10.83 -0.80
C LYS A 112 18.14 -9.72 -0.56
N ILE A 113 17.78 -8.46 -0.84
CA ILE A 113 18.65 -7.29 -0.60
C ILE A 113 18.63 -6.93 0.88
N PHE A 114 17.44 -6.87 1.51
CA PHE A 114 17.32 -6.48 2.92
C PHE A 114 17.78 -7.55 3.91
N GLU A 115 17.67 -8.85 3.59
CA GLU A 115 18.29 -9.90 4.39
C GLU A 115 19.82 -9.79 4.42
N LYS A 116 20.46 -9.34 3.33
CA LYS A 116 21.92 -9.11 3.32
C LYS A 116 22.32 -7.95 4.22
N ASP A 117 21.54 -6.89 4.25
CA ASP A 117 21.84 -5.72 5.10
C ASP A 117 21.67 -6.03 6.60
N LEU A 118 20.72 -6.90 6.97
CA LEU A 118 20.54 -7.40 8.34
C LEU A 118 21.68 -8.33 8.79
N VAL A 119 22.22 -9.16 7.89
CA VAL A 119 23.37 -10.03 8.20
C VAL A 119 24.67 -9.22 8.38
N CYS A 120 24.80 -8.08 7.71
CA CYS A 120 25.94 -7.18 7.88
C CYS A 120 25.90 -6.35 9.17
N GLN A 121 24.72 -6.14 9.78
CA GLN A 121 24.57 -5.35 11.00
C GLN A 121 24.65 -6.16 12.30
N ASN A 122 24.55 -7.49 12.26
CA ASN A 122 24.63 -8.38 13.43
C ASN A 122 26.02 -9.02 13.64
N LYS A 123 27.09 -8.39 13.13
CA LYS A 123 28.48 -8.77 13.44
C LYS A 123 29.12 -7.77 14.40
N TRP A 124 28.73 -7.80 15.68
CA TRP A 124 29.55 -7.36 16.82
C TRP A 124 29.17 -8.16 18.06
#